data_AF-A0A924YNU9-F1
#
_entry.id   AF-A0A924YNU9-F1
#
_cell.length_a   1.000
_cell.length_b   1.000
_cell.length_c   1.000
_cell.angle_alpha   90.00
_cell.angle_beta   90.00
_cell.angle_gamma   90.00
#
_symmetry.space_group_name_H-M   'P 1'
#
loop_
_entity.id
_entity.type
_entity.pdbx_description
1 polymer ?
#
loop_
_entity_poly.entity_id
_entity_poly.type
_entity_poly.pdbx_seq_one_letter_code
_entity_poly.pdbx_strand_id
1 'polypeptide(L)'
;MAERPVSQQTLREQFTNAEQLTKELVDHLEHNLLPKIHDLKRLVQTELKGEAVVEDITVRNYAEHVLESARFADEIGGKMTTYFTSINQSVARIIGPQ
;
A
#
# COMPACT_ATOMS: atom_id res chain seq x y z
N MET A 1 22.17 -6.70 -0.26
CA MET A 1 22.03 -8.09 -0.77
C MET A 1 21.00 -8.03 -1.88
N ALA A 2 21.30 -8.46 -3.10
CA ALA A 2 20.30 -8.49 -4.16
C ALA A 2 19.20 -9.47 -3.76
N GLU A 3 17.95 -9.00 -3.70
CA GLU A 3 16.80 -9.87 -3.48
C GLU A 3 16.74 -10.88 -4.62
N ARG A 4 16.77 -12.18 -4.27
CA ARG A 4 16.61 -13.23 -5.27
C ARG A 4 15.20 -13.15 -5.84
N PRO A 5 15.02 -13.37 -7.16
CA PRO A 5 13.70 -13.43 -7.78
C PRO A 5 12.74 -14.31 -6.96
N VAL A 6 11.48 -13.90 -6.82
CA VAL A 6 10.47 -14.63 -6.02
C VAL A 6 10.38 -16.11 -6.44
N SER A 7 10.59 -16.41 -7.73
CA SER A 7 10.61 -17.77 -8.28
C SER A 7 11.75 -18.67 -7.77
N GLN A 8 12.81 -18.10 -7.22
CA GLN A 8 13.96 -18.81 -6.65
C GLN A 8 13.86 -18.97 -5.12
N GLN A 9 12.79 -18.42 -4.51
CA GLN A 9 12.54 -18.54 -3.08
C GLN A 9 11.78 -19.85 -2.80
N THR A 10 12.07 -20.44 -1.64
CA THR A 10 11.25 -21.53 -1.09
C THR A 10 9.86 -21.02 -0.73
N LEU A 11 8.87 -21.92 -0.70
CA LEU A 11 7.50 -21.56 -0.33
C LEU A 11 7.41 -20.90 1.05
N ARG A 12 8.24 -21.35 2.01
CA ARG A 12 8.36 -20.74 3.34
C ARG A 12 8.84 -19.28 3.24
N GLU A 13 9.91 -19.02 2.49
CA GLU A 13 10.42 -17.67 2.28
C GLU A 13 9.36 -16.77 1.60
N GLN A 14 8.64 -17.30 0.61
CA GLN A 14 7.57 -16.56 -0.05
C GLN A 14 6.45 -16.15 0.92
N PHE A 15 5.99 -17.07 1.78
CA PHE A 15 4.98 -16.75 2.80
C PHE A 15 5.51 -15.76 3.84
N THR A 16 6.73 -15.92 4.33
CA THR A 16 7.33 -14.99 5.30
C THR A 16 7.45 -13.58 4.72
N ASN A 17 7.89 -13.46 3.47
CA ASN A 17 8.01 -12.15 2.82
C ASN A 17 6.63 -11.53 2.52
N ALA A 18 5.65 -12.33 2.10
CA ALA A 18 4.28 -11.85 1.90
C ALA A 18 3.64 -11.37 3.21
N GLU A 19 3.88 -12.06 4.33
CA GLU A 19 3.45 -11.64 5.66
C GLU A 19 4.09 -10.30 6.05
N GLN A 20 5.40 -10.15 5.81
CA GLN A 20 6.11 -8.91 6.10
C GLN A 20 5.56 -7.73 5.29
N LEU A 21 5.33 -7.92 3.99
CA LEU A 21 4.70 -6.91 3.13
C LEU A 21 3.28 -6.56 3.58
N THR A 22 2.53 -7.54 4.08
CA THR A 22 1.19 -7.31 4.63
C THR A 22 1.25 -6.41 5.86
N LYS A 23 2.19 -6.66 6.78
CA LYS A 23 2.39 -5.82 7.97
C LYS A 23 2.81 -4.40 7.59
N GLU A 24 3.73 -4.28 6.64
CA GLU A 24 4.19 -2.98 6.12
C GLU A 24 3.05 -2.19 5.46
N LEU A 25 2.20 -2.86 4.66
CA LEU A 25 1.03 -2.21 4.07
C LEU A 25 0.05 -1.72 5.14
N VAL A 26 -0.29 -2.57 6.11
CA VAL A 26 -1.21 -2.19 7.19
C VAL A 26 -0.66 -0.99 7.97
N ASP A 27 0.61 -1.04 8.37
CA ASP A 27 1.26 0.04 9.09
C ASP A 27 1.21 1.36 8.30
N HIS A 28 1.53 1.33 7.00
CA HIS A 28 1.48 2.51 6.17
C HIS A 28 0.07 3.05 5.95
N LEU A 29 -0.92 2.16 5.80
CA LEU A 29 -2.32 2.58 5.69
C LEU A 29 -2.78 3.30 6.97
N GLU A 30 -2.48 2.73 8.13
CA GLU A 30 -2.93 3.24 9.44
C GLU A 30 -2.20 4.52 9.85
N HIS A 31 -0.88 4.56 9.69
CA HIS A 31 -0.04 5.63 10.24
C HIS A 31 0.36 6.70 9.23
N ASN A 32 0.05 6.53 7.94
CA ASN A 32 0.44 7.49 6.90
C ASN A 32 -0.72 7.87 5.98
N LEU A 33 -1.30 6.91 5.26
CA LEU A 33 -2.29 7.23 4.22
C LEU A 33 -3.62 7.72 4.80
N LEU A 34 -4.22 6.96 5.73
CA LEU A 34 -5.51 7.33 6.32
C LEU A 34 -5.46 8.69 7.06
N PRO A 35 -4.42 9.00 7.87
CA PRO A 35 -4.26 10.32 8.46
C PRO A 35 -4.25 11.45 7.42
N LYS A 36 -3.49 11.29 6.33
CA LYS A 36 -3.41 12.31 5.25
C LYS A 36 -4.76 12.52 4.55
N ILE A 37 -5.50 11.45 4.30
CA ILE A 37 -6.86 11.53 3.74
C ILE A 37 -7.79 12.28 4.70
N HIS A 38 -7.72 11.96 6.00
CA HIS A 38 -8.51 12.63 7.03
C HIS A 38 -8.19 14.12 7.11
N ASP A 39 -6.90 14.48 7.04
CA ASP A 39 -6.47 15.87 7.08
C ASP A 39 -6.94 16.68 5.87
N LEU A 40 -6.82 16.13 4.66
CA LEU A 40 -7.37 16.76 3.46
C LEU A 40 -8.89 16.92 3.56
N LYS A 41 -9.60 15.89 4.03
CA LYS A 41 -11.05 15.94 4.24
C LYS A 41 -11.42 17.05 5.23
N ARG A 42 -10.71 17.16 6.35
CA ARG A 42 -10.93 18.19 7.37
C ARG A 42 -10.71 19.58 6.79
N LEU A 43 -9.64 19.78 6.03
CA LEU A 43 -9.34 21.05 5.36
C LEU A 43 -10.49 21.50 4.45
N VAL A 44 -10.95 20.61 3.56
CA VAL A 44 -12.06 20.91 2.65
C VAL A 44 -13.36 21.17 3.42
N GLN A 45 -13.60 20.47 4.52
CA GLN A 45 -14.79 20.68 5.35
C GLN A 45 -14.79 22.04 6.06
N THR A 46 -13.62 22.53 6.50
CA THR A 46 -13.49 23.87 7.12
C THR A 46 -13.87 24.97 6.13
N GLU A 47 -13.44 24.86 4.87
CA GLU A 47 -13.84 25.78 3.80
C GLU A 47 -15.36 25.74 3.55
N LEU A 48 -15.93 24.54 3.41
CA LEU A 48 -17.36 24.37 3.13
C LEU A 48 -18.27 24.93 4.24
N LYS A 49 -17.80 24.94 5.48
CA LYS A 49 -18.52 25.53 6.62
C LYS A 49 -18.31 27.04 6.74
N GLY A 50 -17.43 27.63 5.94
CA GLY A 50 -17.06 29.04 6.03
C GLY A 50 -16.28 29.37 7.31
N GLU A 51 -15.63 28.37 7.93
CA GLU A 51 -14.87 28.54 9.17
C GLU A 51 -13.49 29.18 8.92
N ALA A 52 -12.92 28.98 7.72
CA ALA A 52 -11.71 29.61 7.24
C ALA A 52 -11.77 29.73 5.72
N VAL A 53 -10.91 30.59 5.14
CA VAL A 53 -10.63 30.61 3.71
C VAL A 53 -9.36 29.79 3.47
N VAL A 54 -9.48 28.77 2.63
CA VAL A 54 -8.44 27.83 2.25
C VAL A 54 -8.05 28.12 0.81
N GLU A 55 -6.77 28.44 0.61
CA GLU A 55 -6.26 28.67 -0.73
C GLU A 55 -6.17 27.35 -1.52
N ASP A 56 -6.45 27.42 -2.82
CA ASP A 56 -6.33 26.28 -3.74
C ASP A 56 -4.95 25.60 -3.66
N ILE A 57 -3.89 26.39 -3.44
CA ILE A 57 -2.53 25.87 -3.31
C ILE A 57 -2.39 24.98 -2.06
N THR A 58 -3.09 25.32 -0.97
CA THR A 58 -3.12 24.49 0.24
C THR A 58 -3.81 23.16 -0.05
N VAL A 59 -4.98 23.18 -0.71
CA VAL A 59 -5.69 21.94 -1.09
C VAL A 59 -4.81 21.07 -1.99
N ARG A 60 -4.14 21.67 -2.98
CA ARG A 60 -3.24 20.96 -3.89
C ARG A 60 -2.08 20.27 -3.17
N ASN A 61 -1.45 20.95 -2.20
CA ASN A 61 -0.35 20.38 -1.43
C ASN A 61 -0.82 19.18 -0.58
N TYR A 62 -1.98 19.28 0.08
CA TYR A 62 -2.53 18.15 0.84
C TYR A 62 -2.89 16.98 -0.07
N ALA A 63 -3.46 17.25 -1.26
CA ALA A 63 -3.75 16.23 -2.25
C ALA A 63 -2.47 15.55 -2.77
N GLU A 64 -1.39 16.30 -3.01
CA GLU A 64 -0.09 15.75 -3.39
C GLU A 64 0.44 14.76 -2.35
N HIS A 65 0.40 15.12 -1.07
CA HIS A 65 0.82 14.23 0.02
C HIS A 65 -0.01 12.94 0.12
N VAL A 66 -1.32 13.03 -0.12
CA VAL A 66 -2.20 11.85 -0.19
C VAL A 66 -1.81 10.97 -1.37
N LEU A 67 -1.62 11.55 -2.56
CA LEU A 67 -1.29 10.80 -3.78
C LEU A 67 0.09 10.14 -3.70
N GLU A 68 1.07 10.81 -3.10
CA GLU A 68 2.39 10.24 -2.82
C GLU A 68 2.29 9.03 -1.88
N SER A 69 1.52 9.17 -0.79
CA SER A 69 1.31 8.08 0.16
C SER A 69 0.53 6.91 -0.48
N ALA A 70 -0.47 7.20 -1.32
CA ALA A 70 -1.23 6.17 -2.04
C ALA A 70 -0.35 5.39 -3.01
N ARG A 71 0.58 6.07 -3.71
CA ARG A 71 1.52 5.41 -4.62
C ARG A 71 2.40 4.37 -3.90
N PHE A 72 2.87 4.69 -2.70
CA PHE A 72 3.64 3.72 -1.91
C PHE A 72 2.80 2.48 -1.54
N ALA A 73 1.53 2.67 -1.19
CA ALA A 73 0.62 1.54 -0.93
C ALA A 73 0.40 0.69 -2.19
N ASP A 74 0.25 1.31 -3.36
CA ASP A 74 0.14 0.63 -4.65
C ASP A 74 1.40 -0.18 -5.00
N GLU A 75 2.59 0.37 -4.72
CA GLU A 75 3.87 -0.33 -4.92
C GLU A 75 3.97 -1.59 -4.05
N ILE A 76 3.57 -1.52 -2.77
CA ILE A 76 3.49 -2.71 -1.91
C ILE A 76 2.46 -3.70 -2.46
N GLY A 77 1.28 -3.21 -2.88
CA GLY A 77 0.23 -4.06 -3.49
C GLY A 77 0.72 -4.81 -4.73
N GLY A 78 1.53 -4.17 -5.57
CA GLY A 78 2.19 -4.79 -6.72
C GLY A 78 3.17 -5.90 -6.31
N LYS A 79 4.00 -5.67 -5.29
CA LYS A 79 4.90 -6.68 -4.73
C LYS A 79 4.10 -7.86 -4.16
N MET A 80 3.08 -7.60 -3.36
CA MET A 80 2.21 -8.63 -2.78
C MET A 80 1.54 -9.50 -3.84
N THR A 81 1.05 -8.89 -4.92
CA THR A 81 0.47 -9.62 -6.07
C THR A 81 1.47 -10.61 -6.68
N THR A 82 2.73 -10.21 -6.79
CA THR A 82 3.81 -11.07 -7.29
C THR A 82 4.03 -12.26 -6.36
N TYR A 83 4.08 -12.03 -5.04
CA TYR A 83 4.21 -13.09 -4.05
C TYR A 83 3.01 -14.05 -4.06
N PHE A 84 1.78 -13.54 -4.02
CA PHE A 84 0.58 -14.37 -4.02
C PHE A 84 0.45 -15.21 -5.29
N THR A 85 0.78 -14.64 -6.44
CA THR A 85 0.79 -15.37 -7.72
C THR A 85 1.81 -16.52 -7.68
N SER A 86 3.03 -16.24 -7.19
CA SER A 86 4.09 -17.27 -7.10
C SER A 86 3.76 -18.37 -6.08
N ILE A 87 3.19 -18.00 -4.93
CA ILE A 87 2.71 -18.94 -3.92
C ILE A 87 1.64 -19.85 -4.53
N ASN A 88 0.64 -19.28 -5.20
CA ASN A 88 -0.44 -20.05 -5.83
C ASN A 88 0.11 -21.06 -6.85
N GLN A 89 1.06 -20.63 -7.70
CA GLN A 89 1.74 -21.52 -8.65
C GLN A 89 2.58 -22.61 -7.98
N SER A 90 3.24 -22.30 -6.86
CA SER A 90 4.03 -23.28 -6.10
C SER A 90 3.14 -24.31 -5.41
N VAL A 91 2.03 -23.87 -4.81
CA VAL A 91 1.05 -24.76 -4.18
C VAL A 91 0.40 -25.67 -5.23
N ALA A 92 -0.04 -25.12 -6.37
CA ALA A 92 -0.63 -25.90 -7.46
C ALA A 92 0.29 -27.03 -7.96
N ARG A 93 1.61 -26.78 -8.02
CA ARG A 93 2.60 -27.81 -8.37
C ARG A 93 2.74 -28.91 -7.32
N ILE A 94 2.55 -28.59 -6.04
CA ILE A 94 2.66 -29.55 -4.93
C ILE A 94 1.41 -30.43 -4.84
N ILE A 95 0.23 -29.83 -4.96
CA ILE A 95 -1.05 -30.55 -4.80
C ILE A 95 -1.47 -31.30 -6.07
N GLY A 96 -0.91 -30.95 -7.24
CA GLY A 96 -1.27 -31.54 -8.54
C GLY A 96 -2.57 -30.95 -9.13
N PRO A 97 -2.89 -31.21 -10.42
CA PRO A 97 -4.19 -30.84 -10.98
C PRO A 97 -5.29 -31.60 -10.22
N GLN A 98 -6.34 -30.88 -9.81
CA GLN A 98 -7.61 -31.50 -9.43
C GLN A 98 -8.34 -31.99 -10.67
#